data_AF-A0A0N0KAL6-F1
#
_entry.id   AF-A0A0N0KAL6-F1
#
_cell.length_a   1.000
_cell.length_b   1.000
_cell.length_c   1.000
_cell.angle_alpha   90.00
_cell.angle_beta   90.00
_cell.angle_gamma   90.00
#
_symmetry.space_group_name_H-M   'P 1'
#
loop_
_entity.id
_entity.type
_entity.pdbx_description
1 polymer ?
#
loop_
_entity_poly.entity_id
_entity_poly.type
_entity_poly.pdbx_seq_one_letter_code
_entity_poly.pdbx_strand_id
1 'polypeptide(L)'
;MDANADAPVAVDLVFAMDEDALAAVSNLASAQWFKDKSQIMLALPTGLRVQSFELSPQRSVQYEIGRNEEEAVGAFVFAAYPTPGTHRARIDRLKSPVIRLGRSAFSVEAGQ
;
A
#
# COMPACT_ATOMS: atom_id res chain seq x y z
N MET A 1 9.21 25.35 -12.82
CA MET A 1 8.79 25.59 -11.42
C MET A 1 8.34 24.25 -10.89
N ASP A 2 9.29 23.44 -10.42
CA ASP A 2 9.05 22.06 -10.00
C ASP A 2 8.66 22.06 -8.51
N ALA A 3 7.43 22.47 -8.23
CA ALA A 3 6.93 22.69 -6.86
C ALA A 3 6.41 21.43 -6.16
N ASN A 4 6.57 20.23 -6.74
CA ASN A 4 5.98 18.99 -6.21
C ASN A 4 7.00 17.89 -5.88
N ALA A 5 8.32 18.17 -5.94
CA ALA A 5 9.33 17.13 -5.70
C ALA A 5 9.49 16.72 -4.22
N ASP A 6 8.83 17.43 -3.29
CA ASP A 6 8.91 17.23 -1.83
C ASP A 6 7.54 16.97 -1.18
N ALA A 7 6.48 16.83 -1.99
CA ALA A 7 5.15 16.55 -1.45
C ALA A 7 5.12 15.16 -0.80
N PRO A 8 4.56 15.01 0.42
CA PRO A 8 4.39 13.71 1.03
C PRO A 8 3.51 12.81 0.15
N VAL A 9 3.93 11.56 0.00
CA VAL A 9 3.19 10.55 -0.74
C VAL A 9 2.36 9.75 0.27
N ALA A 10 1.05 9.69 0.05
CA ALA A 10 0.18 8.81 0.81
C ALA A 10 0.48 7.35 0.47
N VAL A 11 0.68 6.53 1.49
CA VAL A 11 0.95 5.11 1.38
C VAL A 11 -0.07 4.34 2.20
N ASP A 12 -0.70 3.36 1.57
CA ASP A 12 -1.63 2.44 2.21
C ASP A 12 -1.06 1.02 2.14
N LEU A 13 -0.87 0.42 3.30
CA LEU A 13 -0.74 -1.03 3.46
C LEU A 13 -2.15 -1.62 3.55
N VAL A 14 -2.46 -2.54 2.65
CA VAL A 14 -3.78 -3.16 2.52
C VAL A 14 -3.64 -4.65 2.70
N PHE A 15 -4.25 -5.19 3.74
CA PHE A 15 -4.27 -6.61 4.06
C PHE A 15 -5.66 -7.16 3.74
N ALA A 16 -5.72 -8.13 2.84
CA ALA A 16 -6.94 -8.85 2.47
C ALA A 16 -7.11 -10.08 3.38
N MET A 17 -8.22 -10.14 4.10
CA MET A 17 -8.50 -11.17 5.10
C MET A 17 -9.18 -12.41 4.49
N ASP A 18 -9.72 -12.29 3.28
CA ASP A 18 -10.38 -13.36 2.54
C ASP A 18 -10.15 -13.23 1.03
N GLU A 19 -10.52 -14.26 0.27
CA GLU A 19 -10.26 -14.35 -1.18
C GLU A 19 -11.04 -13.32 -2.01
N ASP A 20 -12.24 -12.91 -1.56
CA ASP A 20 -13.05 -11.90 -2.25
C ASP A 20 -12.38 -10.53 -2.14
N ALA A 21 -11.96 -10.18 -0.92
CA ALA A 21 -11.18 -8.98 -0.66
C ALA A 21 -9.86 -8.96 -1.44
N LEU A 22 -9.16 -10.11 -1.50
CA LEU A 22 -7.93 -10.24 -2.27
C LEU A 22 -8.18 -9.99 -3.77
N ALA A 23 -9.22 -10.58 -4.33
CA ALA A 23 -9.58 -10.41 -5.74
C ALA A 23 -9.95 -8.94 -6.05
N ALA A 24 -10.67 -8.29 -5.15
CA ALA A 24 -11.08 -6.88 -5.29
C ALA A 24 -9.87 -5.93 -5.38
N VAL A 25 -8.82 -6.15 -4.59
CA VAL A 25 -7.65 -5.23 -4.55
C VAL A 25 -6.50 -5.65 -5.47
N SER A 26 -6.39 -6.93 -5.85
CA SER A 26 -5.27 -7.48 -6.65
C SER A 26 -5.17 -6.93 -8.07
N ASN A 27 -6.20 -6.28 -8.59
CA ASN A 27 -6.20 -5.70 -9.95
C ASN A 27 -6.20 -4.17 -9.95
N LEU A 28 -6.23 -3.53 -8.77
CA LEU A 28 -6.27 -2.08 -8.69
C LEU A 28 -4.88 -1.47 -8.90
N ALA A 29 -4.84 -0.41 -9.69
CA ALA A 29 -3.75 0.57 -9.65
C ALA A 29 -3.94 1.47 -8.43
N SER A 30 -2.86 2.06 -7.93
CA SER A 30 -2.87 2.93 -6.76
C SER A 30 -3.83 4.11 -6.87
N ALA A 31 -3.86 4.79 -8.02
CA ALA A 31 -4.81 5.89 -8.25
C ALA A 31 -6.27 5.44 -8.10
N GLN A 32 -6.59 4.22 -8.56
CA GLN A 32 -7.94 3.65 -8.42
C GLN A 32 -8.23 3.27 -6.97
N TRP A 33 -7.27 2.64 -6.27
CA TRP A 33 -7.38 2.34 -4.85
C TRP A 33 -7.71 3.59 -4.04
N PHE A 34 -6.91 4.66 -4.14
CA PHE A 34 -7.15 5.88 -3.36
C PHE A 34 -8.45 6.60 -3.72
N LYS A 35 -8.93 6.45 -4.96
CA LYS A 35 -10.23 6.99 -5.41
C LYS A 35 -11.41 6.23 -4.80
N ASP A 36 -11.35 4.90 -4.79
CA ASP A 36 -12.48 4.04 -4.43
C ASP A 36 -12.40 3.47 -3.01
N LYS A 37 -11.27 3.64 -2.30
CA LYS A 37 -10.98 3.04 -0.98
C LYS A 37 -12.16 3.10 -0.03
N SER A 38 -12.80 4.26 0.13
CA SER A 38 -13.94 4.41 1.05
C SER A 38 -15.11 3.50 0.67
N GLN A 39 -15.43 3.37 -0.61
CA GLN A 39 -16.51 2.50 -1.09
C GLN A 39 -16.14 1.02 -0.94
N ILE A 40 -14.89 0.67 -1.23
CA ILE A 40 -14.39 -0.71 -1.08
C ILE A 40 -14.42 -1.12 0.39
N MET A 41 -13.96 -0.27 1.30
CA MET A 41 -13.99 -0.55 2.75
C MET A 41 -15.42 -0.65 3.30
N LEU A 42 -16.38 0.10 2.74
CA LEU A 42 -17.80 -0.04 3.07
C LEU A 42 -18.39 -1.36 2.55
N ALA A 43 -17.97 -1.80 1.37
CA ALA A 43 -18.40 -3.07 0.79
C ALA A 43 -17.78 -4.29 1.51
N LEU A 44 -16.57 -4.14 2.06
CA LEU A 44 -15.78 -5.21 2.69
C LEU A 44 -15.37 -4.84 4.14
N PRO A 45 -16.33 -4.62 5.06
CA PRO A 45 -16.06 -4.06 6.39
C PRO A 45 -15.15 -4.93 7.27
N THR A 46 -15.10 -6.24 7.01
CA THR A 46 -14.21 -7.19 7.71
C THR A 46 -13.18 -7.83 6.78
N GLY A 47 -13.29 -7.61 5.47
CA GLY A 47 -12.44 -8.24 4.45
C GLY A 47 -11.11 -7.51 4.25
N LEU A 48 -11.02 -6.24 4.65
CA LEU A 48 -9.80 -5.44 4.50
C LEU A 48 -9.36 -4.83 5.83
N ARG A 49 -8.05 -4.88 6.09
CA ARG A 49 -7.39 -4.03 7.09
C ARG A 49 -6.46 -3.08 6.36
N VAL A 50 -6.54 -1.79 6.69
CA VAL A 50 -5.75 -0.76 6.00
C VAL A 50 -4.98 0.07 7.00
N GLN A 51 -3.67 0.18 6.78
CA GLN A 51 -2.78 1.05 7.54
C GLN A 51 -2.26 2.15 6.64
N SER A 52 -2.62 3.39 6.97
CA SER A 52 -2.36 4.58 6.16
C SER A 52 -1.33 5.48 6.81
N PHE A 53 -0.35 5.94 6.05
CA PHE A 53 0.64 6.92 6.48
C PHE A 53 1.16 7.74 5.30
N GLU A 54 1.67 8.91 5.63
CA GLU A 54 2.29 9.81 4.65
C GLU A 54 3.81 9.74 4.80
N LEU A 55 4.50 9.58 3.67
CA LEU A 55 5.96 9.51 3.62
C LEU A 55 6.50 10.58 2.68
N SER A 56 7.45 11.37 3.18
CA SER A 56 8.23 12.25 2.31
C SER A 56 9.09 11.43 1.34
N PRO A 57 9.31 11.93 0.11
CA PRO A 57 10.24 11.31 -0.83
C PRO A 57 11.63 11.12 -0.20
N GLN A 58 12.34 10.05 -0.58
CA GLN A 58 13.67 9.68 -0.04
C GLN A 58 13.65 9.18 1.42
N ARG A 59 12.47 8.99 2.01
CA ARG A 59 12.31 8.28 3.28
C ARG A 59 12.00 6.80 3.05
N SER A 60 12.36 6.01 4.04
CA SER A 60 12.03 4.60 4.14
C SER A 60 11.29 4.34 5.45
N VAL A 61 10.29 3.47 5.39
CA VAL A 61 9.63 2.92 6.58
C VAL A 61 9.82 1.42 6.59
N GLN A 62 10.18 0.87 7.74
CA GLN A 62 10.06 -0.56 7.99
C GLN A 62 8.73 -0.79 8.67
N TYR A 63 7.91 -1.66 8.09
CA TYR A 63 6.66 -2.09 8.70
C TYR A 63 6.84 -3.50 9.25
N GLU A 64 6.50 -3.70 10.52
CA GLU A 64 6.44 -5.02 11.11
C GLU A 64 5.01 -5.54 10.99
N ILE A 65 4.82 -6.66 10.30
CA ILE A 65 3.50 -7.28 10.20
C ILE A 65 3.13 -7.83 11.58
N GLY A 66 2.08 -7.28 12.17
CA GLY A 66 1.54 -7.74 13.44
C GLY A 66 0.78 -9.05 13.30
N ARG A 67 0.52 -9.71 14.44
CA ARG A 67 -0.22 -10.99 14.49
C ARG A 67 -1.58 -10.94 13.79
N ASN A 68 -2.25 -9.81 13.86
CA ASN A 68 -3.58 -9.59 13.24
C ASN A 68 -3.53 -9.49 11.72
N GLU A 69 -2.37 -9.15 11.16
CA GLU A 69 -2.14 -9.01 9.72
C GLU A 69 -1.48 -10.26 9.14
N GLU A 70 -0.83 -11.10 9.96
CA GLU A 70 -0.35 -12.43 9.56
C GLU A 70 -1.48 -13.38 9.12
N GLU A 71 -2.72 -13.13 9.55
CA GLU A 71 -3.91 -13.89 9.13
C GLU A 71 -4.40 -13.52 7.72
N ALA A 72 -3.87 -12.46 7.11
CA ALA A 72 -4.29 -12.03 5.79
C ALA A 72 -3.90 -13.04 4.69
N VAL A 73 -4.82 -13.31 3.77
CA VAL A 73 -4.56 -14.18 2.60
C VAL A 73 -3.76 -13.47 1.50
N GLY A 74 -3.59 -12.15 1.61
CA GLY A 74 -2.70 -11.37 0.76
C GLY A 74 -2.54 -9.94 1.27
N ALA A 75 -1.45 -9.27 0.87
CA ALA A 75 -1.17 -7.92 1.33
C ALA A 75 -0.46 -7.10 0.25
N PHE A 76 -0.81 -5.81 0.18
CA PHE A 76 -0.30 -4.88 -0.82
C PHE A 76 0.11 -3.56 -0.21
N VAL A 77 1.10 -2.92 -0.83
CA VAL A 77 1.41 -1.50 -0.65
C VAL A 77 0.88 -0.76 -1.85
N PHE A 78 0.10 0.31 -1.62
CA PHE A 78 -0.31 1.29 -2.62
C PHE A 78 0.32 2.64 -2.28
N ALA A 79 0.97 3.29 -3.25
CA ALA A 79 1.57 4.60 -3.06
C ALA A 79 0.98 5.62 -4.05
N ALA A 80 0.45 6.73 -3.54
CA ALA A 80 -0.27 7.75 -4.31
C ALA A 80 0.67 8.70 -5.07
N TYR A 81 1.54 8.15 -5.92
CA TYR A 81 2.36 9.00 -6.80
C TYR A 81 1.49 9.71 -7.84
N PRO A 82 1.78 10.97 -8.16
CA PRO A 82 1.07 11.72 -9.21
C PRO A 82 1.47 11.27 -10.63
N THR A 83 2.53 10.48 -10.76
CA THR A 83 2.96 9.90 -12.03
C THR A 83 2.03 8.77 -12.48
N PRO A 84 1.91 8.51 -13.78
CA PRO A 84 1.19 7.34 -14.26
C PRO A 84 1.94 6.05 -13.89
N GLY A 85 1.20 5.05 -13.40
CA GLY A 85 1.75 3.74 -13.05
C GLY A 85 0.86 2.98 -12.08
N THR A 86 1.08 1.67 -11.97
CA THR A 86 0.32 0.83 -11.02
C THR A 86 0.61 1.25 -9.58
N HIS A 87 1.86 1.63 -9.28
CA HIS A 87 2.33 2.03 -7.95
C HIS A 87 1.77 1.13 -6.83
N ARG A 88 1.89 -0.19 -7.07
CA ARG A 88 1.48 -1.23 -6.13
C ARG A 88 2.54 -2.32 -6.07
N ALA A 89 2.80 -2.83 -4.88
CA ALA A 89 3.63 -4.01 -4.65
C ALA A 89 2.91 -5.00 -3.73
N ARG A 90 3.12 -6.30 -3.96
CA ARG A 90 2.59 -7.36 -3.10
C ARG A 90 3.61 -7.69 -2.01
N ILE A 91 3.18 -7.78 -0.76
CA ILE A 91 4.06 -7.85 0.43
C ILE A 91 3.73 -9.00 1.38
N ASP A 92 2.69 -9.81 1.14
CA ASP A 92 2.32 -10.95 2.01
C ASP A 92 3.40 -12.03 2.14
N ARG A 93 4.42 -11.99 1.29
CA ARG A 93 5.58 -12.89 1.39
C ARG A 93 6.69 -12.38 2.31
N LEU A 94 6.55 -11.17 2.86
CA LEU A 94 7.55 -10.49 3.66
C LEU A 94 7.04 -10.32 5.09
N LYS A 95 7.76 -10.82 6.10
CA LYS A 95 7.38 -10.61 7.50
C LYS A 95 7.56 -9.16 7.96
N SER A 96 8.58 -8.48 7.42
CA SER A 96 8.91 -7.11 7.79
C SER A 96 9.24 -6.29 6.54
N PRO A 97 8.27 -5.90 5.70
CA PRO A 97 8.55 -5.15 4.48
C PRO A 97 9.16 -3.76 4.78
N VAL A 98 10.24 -3.44 4.06
CA VAL A 98 10.84 -2.10 4.05
C VAL A 98 10.40 -1.38 2.78
N ILE A 99 9.63 -0.31 2.95
CA ILE A 99 9.09 0.50 1.86
C ILE A 99 9.98 1.73 1.69
N ARG A 100 10.59 1.88 0.51
CA ARG A 100 11.46 3.02 0.17
C ARG A 100 10.80 3.87 -0.90
N LEU A 101 10.58 5.14 -0.61
CA LEU A 101 10.02 6.08 -1.59
C LEU A 101 11.12 6.73 -2.43
N GLY A 102 10.97 6.64 -3.74
CA GLY A 102 11.74 7.41 -4.71
C GLY A 102 10.97 8.67 -5.16
N ARG A 103 11.47 9.32 -6.21
CA ARG A 103 10.86 10.54 -6.76
C ARG A 103 9.55 10.28 -7.52
N SER A 104 9.43 9.11 -8.14
CA SER A 104 8.34 8.81 -9.09
C SER A 104 7.83 7.37 -8.99
N ALA A 105 8.44 6.58 -8.12
CA ALA A 105 8.14 5.18 -7.86
C ALA A 105 8.69 4.81 -6.48
N PHE A 106 8.25 3.67 -5.95
CA PHE A 106 8.77 3.12 -4.70
C PHE A 106 9.31 1.70 -4.92
N SER A 107 10.00 1.20 -3.91
CA SER A 107 10.49 -0.17 -3.86
C SER A 107 10.13 -0.80 -2.52
N VAL A 108 9.96 -2.12 -2.53
CA VAL A 108 9.76 -2.91 -1.30
C VAL A 108 10.84 -3.98 -1.22
N GLU A 109 11.47 -4.08 -0.06
CA GLU A 109 12.50 -5.06 0.24
C GLU A 109 12.13 -5.82 1.51
N ALA A 110 12.71 -7.01 1.70
CA ALA A 110 12.60 -7.70 2.99
C ALA A 110 13.44 -6.96 4.03
N GLY A 111 12.85 -6.64 5.18
CA GLY A 111 13.57 -6.20 6.37
C GLY A 111 14.41 -7.32 6.95
N GLN A 112 15.55 -6.95 7.54
CA GLN A 112 16.44 -7.88 8.25
C GLN A 112 15.86 -8.31 9.60
#